data_AF-D5WQI6-F1
#
_entry.id   AF-D5WQI6-F1
#
_cell.length_a   1.000
_cell.length_b   1.000
_cell.length_c   1.000
_cell.angle_alpha   90.00
_cell.angle_beta   90.00
_cell.angle_gamma   90.00
#
_symmetry.space_group_name_H-M   'P 1'
#
loop_
_entity.id
_entity.type
_entity.pdbx_description
1 polymer ?
#
loop_
_entity_poly.entity_id
_entity_poly.type
_entity_poly.pdbx_seq_one_letter_code
_entity_poly.pdbx_strand_id
1 'polypeptide(L)' 'MSWIYWAGLYESKFEAYCAVMWVEGDKRIHGPNPPKEVELYRTSRGKFGVRFR' A
#
# COMPACT_ATOMS: atom_id res chain seq x y z
N MET A 1 -10.85 7.56 -11.08
CA MET A 1 -9.60 6.92 -10.60
C MET A 1 -9.93 6.11 -9.37
N SER A 2 -9.77 4.79 -9.43
CA SER A 2 -10.02 3.86 -8.33
C SER A 2 -8.73 3.54 -7.58
N TRP A 3 -8.84 3.32 -6.27
CA TRP A 3 -7.73 2.82 -5.46
C TRP A 3 -7.44 1.35 -5.81
N ILE A 4 -6.16 1.01 -5.89
CA ILE A 4 -5.66 -0.37 -5.91
C ILE A 4 -5.22 -0.72 -4.50
N TYR A 5 -5.64 -1.87 -4.00
CA TYR A 5 -5.34 -2.32 -2.65
C TYR A 5 -4.22 -3.35 -2.69
N TRP A 6 -3.16 -3.09 -1.92
CA TRP A 6 -2.13 -4.08 -1.68
C TRP A 6 -2.74 -5.27 -0.92
N ALA A 7 -2.37 -6.48 -1.31
CA ALA A 7 -2.98 -7.69 -0.78
C ALA A 7 -2.66 -7.94 0.71
N GLY A 8 -1.56 -7.36 1.22
CA GLY A 8 -1.13 -7.54 2.61
C GLY A 8 -1.91 -6.68 3.61
N LEU A 9 -2.35 -7.32 4.70
CA LEU A 9 -2.77 -6.67 5.94
C LEU A 9 -1.76 -6.97 7.05
N TYR A 10 -1.49 -5.97 7.86
CA TYR A 10 -0.42 -5.98 8.85
C TYR A 10 -0.93 -5.69 10.26
N GLU A 11 -0.24 -6.22 11.27
CA GLU A 11 -0.58 -6.05 12.67
C GLU A 11 -0.22 -4.65 13.17
N SER A 12 0.90 -4.12 12.67
CA SER A 12 1.38 -2.80 13.05
C SER A 12 1.40 -1.81 11.89
N LYS A 13 1.30 -0.53 12.22
CA LYS A 13 1.48 0.55 11.26
C LYS A 13 2.88 0.54 10.64
N PHE A 14 3.88 0.08 11.40
CA PHE A 14 5.27 -0.01 10.96
C PHE A 14 5.45 -1.04 9.84
N GLU A 15 4.95 -2.27 10.03
CA GLU A 15 4.99 -3.31 8.99
C GLU A 15 4.30 -2.86 7.71
N ALA A 16 3.14 -2.21 7.82
CA ALA A 16 2.45 -1.66 6.67
C ALA A 16 3.24 -0.53 5.99
N TYR A 17 3.96 0.29 6.76
CA TYR A 17 4.85 1.33 6.21
C TYR A 17 6.01 0.72 5.42
N CYS A 18 6.56 -0.42 5.83
CA CYS A 18 7.56 -1.14 5.03
C CYS A 18 6.98 -1.56 3.66
N ALA A 19 5.71 -1.93 3.59
CA ALA A 19 5.05 -2.27 2.34
C ALA A 19 4.82 -1.06 1.41
N VAL A 20 4.64 0.15 1.96
CA VAL A 20 4.60 1.40 1.17
C VAL A 20 5.90 1.56 0.39
N MET A 21 7.05 1.37 1.02
CA MET A 21 8.36 1.49 0.37
C MET A 21 8.51 0.53 -0.82
N TRP A 22 7.88 -0.64 -0.77
CA TRP A 22 7.89 -1.59 -1.89
C TRP A 22 6.99 -1.10 -3.03
N VAL A 23 5.78 -0.66 -2.70
CA VAL A 23 4.82 -0.11 -3.68
C VAL A 23 5.39 1.11 -4.40
N GLU A 24 6.16 1.96 -3.73
CA GLU A 24 6.82 3.12 -4.34
C GLU A 24 8.07 2.76 -5.14
N GLY A 25 8.84 1.76 -4.68
CA GLY A 25 10.16 1.45 -5.23
C GLY A 25 10.18 0.38 -6.33
N ASP A 26 9.21 -0.54 -6.36
CA ASP A 26 9.23 -1.69 -7.25
C ASP A 26 8.28 -1.53 -8.44
N LYS A 27 8.87 -1.29 -9.62
CA LYS A 27 8.16 -1.21 -10.91
C LYS A 27 7.41 -2.48 -11.29
N ARG A 28 7.72 -3.63 -10.69
CA ARG A 28 6.95 -4.87 -10.91
C ARG A 28 5.56 -4.80 -10.27
N ILE A 29 5.38 -3.93 -9.27
CA ILE A 29 4.10 -3.76 -8.56
C ILE A 29 3.18 -2.79 -9.31
N HIS A 30 3.70 -1.65 -9.75
CA HIS A 30 2.91 -0.59 -10.37
C HIS A 30 3.08 -0.49 -11.90
N GLY A 31 3.98 -1.27 -12.49
CA GLY A 31 4.27 -1.25 -13.92
C GLY A 31 4.99 0.03 -14.37
N PRO A 32 4.77 0.51 -15.60
CA PRO A 32 5.49 1.65 -16.15
C PRO A 32 5.10 2.99 -15.50
N ASN A 33 3.94 3.05 -14.85
CA ASN A 33 3.40 4.26 -14.25
C ASN A 33 3.55 4.16 -12.73
N PRO A 34 4.45 4.93 -12.09
CA PRO A 34 4.49 4.99 -10.65
C PRO A 34 3.17 5.53 -10.09
N PRO A 35 2.72 5.04 -8.93
CA PRO A 35 1.56 5.60 -8.26
C PRO A 35 1.81 7.07 -7.93
N LYS A 36 0.79 7.89 -8.12
CA LYS A 36 0.83 9.31 -7.74
C LYS A 36 0.64 9.47 -6.24
N GLU A 37 -0.07 8.52 -5.63
CA GLU A 37 -0.39 8.56 -4.21
C GLU A 37 -0.34 7.14 -3.64
N VAL A 38 0.31 6.99 -2.49
CA VAL A 38 0.34 5.76 -1.70
C VAL A 38 -0.10 6.10 -0.28
N GLU A 39 -1.07 5.35 0.24
CA GLU A 39 -1.70 5.64 1.51
C GLU A 39 -1.77 4.39 2.40
N LEU A 40 -1.50 4.60 3.69
CA LEU A 40 -1.80 3.66 4.76
C LEU A 40 -3.24 3.85 5.24
N TYR A 41 -4.02 2.78 5.23
CA TYR A 41 -5.36 2.78 5.81
C TYR A 41 -5.46 1.78 6.96
N ARG A 42 -6.40 2.02 7.87
CA ARG A 42 -6.75 1.08 8.94
C ARG A 42 -8.10 0.45 8.64
N THR A 43 -8.16 -0.86 8.71
CA THR A 43 -9.40 -1.62 8.58
C THR A 43 -10.28 -1.43 9.83
N SER A 44 -11.58 -1.71 9.70
CA SER A 44 -12.50 -1.75 10.85
C SER A 44 -12.10 -2.79 11.90
N ARG A 45 -11.36 -3.84 11.51
CA ARG A 45 -10.82 -4.88 12.40
C ARG A 45 -9.46 -4.53 13.00
N GLY A 46 -8.98 -3.30 12.80
CA GLY A 46 -7.78 -2.78 13.43
C GLY A 46 -6.46 -3.05 12.71
N LYS A 47 -6.43 -3.95 11.71
CA LYS A 47 -5.27 -4.21 10.83
C LYS A 47 -4.97 -3.02 9.92
N PHE A 48 -3.72 -2.92 9.47
CA PHE A 48 -3.26 -1.88 8.56
C PHE A 48 -3.07 -2.44 7.15
N GLY A 49 -3.38 -1.64 6.12
CA GLY A 49 -3.14 -2.00 4.73
C GLY A 49 -2.61 -0.82 3.93
N VAL A 50 -2.16 -1.09 2.71
CA VAL A 50 -1.66 -0.08 1.77
C VAL A 50 -2.59 -0.01 0.56
N ARG A 51 -2.86 1.20 0.08
CA ARG A 51 -3.55 1.44 -1.19
C ARG A 51 -2.80 2.48 -2.02
N PHE A 52 -2.92 2.40 -3.33
CA PHE A 52 -2.24 3.32 -4.24
C PHE A 52 -3.07 3.62 -5.49
N ARG A 53 -2.78 4.74 -6.15
CA ARG A 53 -3.43 5.16 -7.41
C ARG A 53 -2.56 6.11 -8.23
#